data_AF-A0A8H4ZK80-F1
#
_entry.id   AF-A0A8H4ZK80-F1
#
_cell.length_a   1.000
_cell.length_b   1.000
_cell.length_c   1.000
_cell.angle_alpha   90.00
_cell.angle_beta   90.00
_cell.angle_gamma   90.00
#
_symmetry.space_group_name_H-M   'P 1'
#
loop_
_entity.id
_entity.type
_entity.pdbx_description
1 polymer ?
#
loop_
_entity_poly.entity_id
_entity_poly.type
_entity_poly.pdbx_seq_one_letter_code
_entity_poly.pdbx_strand_id
1 'polypeptide(L)'
;MDERRFASLTHETPAPWPDASPCASPTCNFDPQSLVAQMIRLNLLLYDVIVFLNTQVVDAQDADSVKRGFDYQLLHSLDEWADKLPIRLCYSEENVIYWADEGFGAIFVTLHINYNHAGQLLFYQHLQSARGQDQLDDSTQGFAQRCKRHATNLCDLIYEAKRRSDTVVLYPLAGHILCLASTVQIHTLLFGFEDDEILAAKTRLERNFEMISSMNNYWPMNHMSISRLQHFHNACLRSKDDSFRLDAWMLRFLLGFTQDIKDRDAIWTYGHRALDDFDPLRDLLDI
;
A
#
# COMPACT_ATOMS: atom_id res chain seq x y z
N MET A 1 -10.19 -24.85 -3.38
CA MET A 1 -9.00 -25.72 -3.33
C MET A 1 -8.57 -25.66 -1.89
N ASP A 2 -8.74 -26.75 -1.13
CA ASP A 2 -8.53 -26.74 0.33
C ASP A 2 -7.03 -26.53 0.59
N GLU A 3 -6.63 -25.35 1.06
CA GLU A 3 -5.22 -24.95 1.26
C GLU A 3 -4.45 -25.98 2.09
N ARG A 4 -5.18 -26.64 3.00
CA ARG A 4 -4.71 -27.77 3.80
C ARG A 4 -4.29 -28.97 2.94
N ARG A 5 -5.08 -29.32 1.92
CA ARG A 5 -4.75 -30.42 1.00
C ARG A 5 -3.48 -30.11 0.23
N PHE A 6 -3.32 -28.87 -0.25
CA PHE A 6 -2.10 -28.47 -0.95
C PHE A 6 -0.88 -28.50 -0.01
N ALA A 7 -1.01 -27.94 1.20
CA ALA A 7 0.07 -27.95 2.19
C ALA A 7 0.45 -29.35 2.68
N SER A 8 -0.46 -30.32 2.60
CA SER A 8 -0.21 -31.73 2.96
C SER A 8 0.47 -32.56 1.85
N LEU A 9 0.66 -32.00 0.65
CA LEU A 9 1.33 -32.72 -0.45
C LEU A 9 2.82 -32.89 -0.11
N THR A 10 3.29 -34.13 -0.13
CA THR A 10 4.71 -34.44 -0.07
C THR A 10 5.27 -34.60 -1.48
N HIS A 11 6.57 -34.30 -1.67
CA HIS A 11 7.26 -34.42 -2.97
C HIS A 11 7.11 -35.83 -3.59
N GLU A 12 6.86 -36.85 -2.78
CA GLU A 12 6.77 -38.25 -3.20
C GLU A 12 5.34 -38.74 -3.52
N THR A 13 4.31 -37.91 -3.32
CA THR A 13 2.92 -38.27 -3.67
C THR A 13 2.44 -37.40 -4.83
N PRO A 14 2.47 -37.89 -6.08
CA PRO A 14 1.77 -37.22 -7.17
C PRO A 14 0.29 -37.12 -6.80
N ALA A 15 -0.30 -35.93 -6.94
CA ALA A 15 -1.75 -35.79 -6.84
C ALA A 15 -2.41 -36.80 -7.79
N PRO A 16 -3.47 -37.52 -7.37
CA PRO A 16 -4.23 -38.35 -8.29
C PRO A 16 -4.67 -37.47 -9.45
N TRP A 17 -4.29 -37.85 -10.67
CA TRP A 17 -4.75 -37.15 -11.87
C TRP A 17 -6.28 -37.10 -11.82
N PRO A 18 -6.90 -35.91 -11.90
CA PRO A 18 -8.35 -35.85 -12.01
C PRO A 18 -8.74 -36.61 -13.27
N ASP A 19 -9.65 -37.57 -13.15
CA ASP A 19 -10.28 -38.21 -14.31
C ASP A 19 -10.70 -37.10 -15.28
N ALA A 20 -10.22 -37.20 -16.52
CA ALA A 20 -10.44 -36.22 -17.57
C ALA A 20 -11.93 -36.16 -17.93
N SER A 21 -12.72 -35.46 -17.12
CA SER A 21 -14.04 -34.97 -17.51
C SER A 21 -13.84 -33.85 -18.52
N PRO A 22 -14.57 -33.86 -19.65
CA PRO A 22 -14.41 -32.85 -20.69
C PRO A 22 -14.75 -31.47 -20.10
N CYS A 23 -13.77 -30.58 -20.15
CA CYS A 23 -13.87 -29.19 -19.71
C CYS A 23 -15.08 -28.51 -20.36
N ALA A 24 -16.18 -28.42 -19.61
CA ALA A 24 -17.27 -27.50 -19.90
C ALA A 24 -16.88 -26.13 -19.34
N SER A 25 -16.51 -25.20 -20.22
CA SER A 25 -16.37 -23.75 -20.02
C SER A 25 -15.41 -23.25 -18.91
N PRO A 26 -14.46 -22.33 -19.20
CA PRO A 26 -13.47 -21.87 -18.23
C PRO A 26 -14.03 -20.72 -17.36
N THR A 27 -15.20 -20.90 -16.74
CA THR A 27 -15.53 -20.10 -15.56
C THR A 27 -14.88 -20.80 -14.38
N CYS A 28 -13.67 -20.34 -14.04
CA CYS A 28 -12.95 -20.81 -12.87
C CYS A 28 -13.74 -20.37 -11.62
N ASN A 29 -14.67 -21.21 -11.17
CA ASN A 29 -15.42 -20.98 -9.94
C ASN A 29 -14.48 -21.25 -8.77
N PHE A 30 -13.69 -20.24 -8.39
CA PHE A 30 -12.87 -20.29 -7.19
C PHE A 30 -13.78 -20.48 -5.96
N ASP A 31 -13.30 -21.30 -5.02
CA ASP A 31 -13.98 -21.48 -3.74
C ASP A 31 -13.97 -20.16 -2.96
N PRO A 32 -15.12 -19.57 -2.62
CA PRO A 32 -15.15 -18.29 -1.92
C PRO A 32 -14.54 -18.39 -0.51
N GLN A 33 -14.48 -19.57 0.11
CA GLN A 33 -13.90 -19.77 1.44
C GLN A 33 -12.36 -19.90 1.40
N SER A 34 -11.78 -20.04 0.21
CA SER A 34 -10.34 -20.20 0.04
C SER A 34 -9.62 -18.85 0.25
N LEU A 35 -8.72 -18.82 1.23
CA LEU A 35 -7.83 -17.69 1.50
C LEU A 35 -7.02 -17.32 0.26
N VAL A 36 -6.44 -18.31 -0.42
CA VAL A 36 -5.62 -18.08 -1.62
C VAL A 36 -6.48 -17.58 -2.77
N ALA A 37 -7.69 -18.10 -2.94
CA ALA A 37 -8.62 -17.58 -3.94
C ALA A 37 -8.95 -16.11 -3.70
N GLN A 38 -9.24 -15.71 -2.45
CA GLN A 38 -9.53 -14.31 -2.15
C GLN A 38 -8.30 -13.41 -2.34
N MET A 39 -7.11 -13.91 -2.02
CA MET A 39 -5.85 -13.21 -2.31
C MET A 39 -5.66 -12.97 -3.81
N ILE A 40 -5.92 -13.98 -4.65
CA ILE A 40 -5.82 -13.84 -6.11
C ILE A 40 -6.82 -12.80 -6.60
N ARG A 41 -8.09 -12.88 -6.17
CA ARG A 41 -9.13 -11.92 -6.55
C ARG A 41 -8.76 -10.49 -6.17
N LEU A 42 -8.25 -10.30 -4.96
CA LEU A 42 -7.81 -9.00 -4.49
C LEU A 42 -6.60 -8.46 -5.26
N ASN A 43 -5.64 -9.33 -5.60
CA ASN A 43 -4.47 -8.92 -6.39
C ASN A 43 -4.85 -8.54 -7.83
N LEU A 44 -5.92 -9.14 -8.40
CA LEU A 44 -6.48 -8.68 -9.68
C LEU A 44 -7.06 -7.27 -9.55
N LEU A 45 -7.81 -6.98 -8.48
CA LEU A 45 -8.30 -5.62 -8.23
C LEU A 45 -7.15 -4.62 -8.02
N LEU A 46 -6.11 -5.00 -7.28
CA LEU A 46 -4.91 -4.18 -7.11
C LEU A 46 -4.20 -3.92 -8.45
N TYR A 47 -4.13 -4.94 -9.32
CA TYR A 47 -3.61 -4.78 -10.67
C TYR A 47 -4.43 -3.77 -11.47
N ASP A 48 -5.76 -3.85 -11.43
CA ASP A 48 -6.63 -2.91 -12.14
C ASP A 48 -6.44 -1.47 -11.61
N VAL A 49 -6.29 -1.29 -10.30
CA VAL A 49 -5.93 0.01 -9.69
C VAL A 49 -4.59 0.53 -10.22
N ILE A 50 -3.57 -0.34 -10.30
CA ILE A 50 -2.25 0.03 -10.83
C ILE A 50 -2.33 0.39 -12.32
N VAL A 51 -3.12 -0.36 -13.12
CA VAL A 51 -3.33 -0.06 -14.54
C VAL A 51 -4.03 1.28 -14.70
N PHE A 52 -5.09 1.54 -13.93
CA PHE A 52 -5.78 2.82 -13.92
C PHE A 52 -4.82 3.99 -13.62
N LEU A 53 -4.00 3.87 -12.57
CA LEU A 53 -3.00 4.88 -12.23
C LEU A 53 -1.94 5.05 -13.33
N ASN A 54 -1.50 3.96 -13.96
CA ASN A 54 -0.56 4.01 -15.08
C ASN A 54 -1.15 4.69 -16.32
N THR A 55 -2.42 4.47 -16.65
CA THR A 55 -3.07 5.15 -17.78
C THR A 55 -3.08 6.66 -17.56
N GLN A 56 -3.31 7.13 -16.32
CA GLN A 56 -3.20 8.55 -16.00
C GLN A 56 -1.77 9.10 -16.22
N VAL A 57 -0.71 8.29 -16.08
CA VAL A 57 0.67 8.71 -16.41
C VAL A 57 0.86 8.95 -17.88
N VAL A 58 0.31 8.06 -18.71
CA VAL A 58 0.43 8.14 -20.18
C VAL A 58 -0.34 9.36 -20.67
N ASP A 59 -1.57 9.54 -20.21
CA ASP A 59 -2.41 10.67 -20.57
C ASP A 59 -1.81 12.03 -20.14
N ALA A 60 -1.10 12.05 -19.00
CA ALA A 60 -0.38 13.25 -18.51
C ALA A 60 0.83 13.64 -19.36
N GLN A 61 1.40 12.72 -20.14
CA GLN A 61 2.54 13.00 -21.02
C GLN A 61 2.08 13.56 -22.38
N ASP A 62 0.88 13.21 -22.82
CA ASP A 62 0.33 13.58 -24.13
C ASP A 62 -0.59 14.83 -24.10
N ALA A 63 -1.04 15.28 -22.92
CA ALA A 63 -1.88 16.47 -22.77
C ALA A 63 -1.44 17.38 -21.61
N ASP A 64 -1.41 18.71 -21.83
CA ASP A 64 -1.12 19.76 -20.84
C ASP A 64 -2.08 19.79 -19.61
N SER A 65 -3.06 18.89 -19.55
CA SER A 65 -3.97 18.75 -18.42
C SER A 65 -4.39 17.29 -18.20
N VAL A 66 -4.00 16.71 -17.06
CA VAL A 66 -4.53 15.45 -16.58
C VAL A 66 -6.05 15.59 -16.38
N LYS A 67 -6.86 14.92 -17.20
CA LYS A 67 -8.27 14.71 -16.85
C LYS A 67 -8.30 13.73 -15.67
N ARG A 68 -8.38 14.29 -14.46
CA ARG A 68 -8.54 13.54 -13.21
C ARG A 68 -9.89 12.84 -13.18
N GLY A 69 -9.95 11.67 -13.80
CA GLY A 69 -11.05 10.74 -13.60
C GLY A 69 -10.90 10.06 -12.23
N PHE A 70 -12.03 9.70 -11.62
CA PHE A 70 -12.03 8.73 -10.53
C PHE A 70 -12.83 7.52 -11.00
N ASP A 71 -12.27 6.33 -10.81
CA ASP A 71 -12.91 5.09 -11.23
C ASP A 71 -13.86 4.58 -10.13
N TYR A 72 -15.14 4.94 -10.26
CA TYR A 72 -16.20 4.50 -9.36
C TYR A 72 -16.47 2.99 -9.44
N GLN A 73 -16.10 2.33 -10.53
CA GLN A 73 -16.24 0.88 -10.66
C GLN A 73 -15.17 0.17 -9.83
N LEU A 74 -13.92 0.66 -9.83
CA LEU A 74 -12.87 0.15 -8.95
C LEU A 74 -13.19 0.40 -7.47
N LEU A 75 -13.75 1.57 -7.15
CA LEU A 75 -14.29 1.84 -5.81
C LEU A 75 -15.32 0.78 -5.40
N HIS A 76 -16.36 0.59 -6.21
CA HIS A 76 -17.42 -0.38 -5.91
C HIS A 76 -16.85 -1.79 -5.78
N SER A 77 -15.94 -2.18 -6.68
CA SER A 77 -15.35 -3.53 -6.67
C SER A 77 -14.52 -3.78 -5.42
N LEU A 78 -13.81 -2.78 -4.92
CA LEU A 78 -13.03 -2.85 -3.68
C LEU A 78 -13.93 -2.96 -2.44
N ASP A 79 -15.00 -2.16 -2.37
CA ASP A 79 -15.98 -2.21 -1.27
C ASP A 79 -16.75 -3.53 -1.28
N GLU A 80 -17.22 -3.96 -2.45
CA GLU A 80 -17.92 -5.24 -2.64
C GLU A 80 -17.05 -6.44 -2.28
N TRP A 81 -15.75 -6.40 -2.61
CA TRP A 81 -14.82 -7.48 -2.21
C TRP A 81 -14.73 -7.60 -0.70
N ALA A 82 -14.63 -6.48 0.02
CA ALA A 82 -14.58 -6.46 1.48
C ALA A 82 -15.89 -6.93 2.12
N ASP A 83 -17.02 -6.46 1.61
CA ASP A 83 -18.35 -6.80 2.13
C ASP A 83 -18.72 -8.27 1.90
N LYS A 84 -18.22 -8.87 0.83
CA LYS A 84 -18.48 -10.29 0.48
C LYS A 84 -17.43 -11.24 1.03
N LEU A 85 -16.49 -10.75 1.83
CA LEU A 85 -15.46 -11.60 2.42
C LEU A 85 -16.11 -12.57 3.43
N PRO A 86 -15.89 -13.89 3.32
CA PRO A 86 -16.44 -14.83 4.28
C PRO A 86 -15.99 -14.54 5.70
N ILE A 87 -16.83 -14.90 6.68
CA ILE A 87 -16.57 -14.59 8.10
C ILE A 87 -15.21 -15.09 8.62
N ARG A 88 -14.74 -16.25 8.14
CA ARG A 88 -13.42 -16.81 8.53
C ARG A 88 -12.24 -16.06 7.90
N LEU A 89 -12.50 -15.26 6.88
CA LEU A 89 -11.50 -14.46 6.16
C LEU A 89 -11.56 -12.97 6.54
N CYS A 90 -12.53 -12.53 7.33
CA CYS A 90 -12.56 -11.16 7.87
C CYS A 90 -11.44 -10.93 8.89
N TYR A 91 -10.89 -9.72 8.98
CA TYR A 91 -9.86 -9.45 9.98
C TYR A 91 -10.46 -9.44 11.40
N SER A 92 -9.97 -10.32 12.26
CA SER A 92 -10.26 -10.35 13.69
C SER A 92 -9.14 -11.08 14.42
N GLU A 93 -8.96 -10.85 15.72
CA GLU A 93 -7.96 -11.55 16.52
C GLU A 93 -8.18 -13.08 16.48
N GLU A 94 -9.44 -13.52 16.55
CA GLU A 94 -9.80 -14.93 16.43
C GLU A 94 -9.37 -15.52 15.07
N ASN A 95 -9.59 -14.80 13.98
CA ASN A 95 -9.21 -15.23 12.64
C ASN A 95 -7.69 -15.25 12.46
N VAL A 96 -6.97 -14.27 13.02
CA VAL A 96 -5.50 -14.27 13.04
C VAL A 96 -4.97 -15.52 13.74
N ILE A 97 -5.47 -15.85 14.93
CA ILE A 97 -5.03 -17.03 15.70
C ILE A 97 -5.27 -18.30 14.90
N TYR A 98 -6.49 -18.48 14.39
CA TYR A 98 -6.83 -19.67 13.60
C TYR A 98 -5.92 -19.84 12.38
N TRP A 99 -5.77 -18.81 11.54
CA TRP A 99 -4.95 -18.95 10.34
C TRP A 99 -3.47 -19.12 10.68
N ALA A 100 -3.01 -18.55 11.80
CA ALA A 100 -1.67 -18.81 12.30
C ALA A 100 -1.46 -20.26 12.74
N ASP A 101 -2.40 -20.84 13.50
CA ASP A 101 -2.38 -22.25 13.93
C ASP A 101 -2.42 -23.20 12.71
N GLU A 102 -3.11 -22.79 11.65
CA GLU A 102 -3.16 -23.50 10.37
C GLU A 102 -1.91 -23.29 9.48
N GLY A 103 -0.94 -22.49 9.91
CA GLY A 103 0.30 -22.22 9.17
C GLY A 103 0.19 -21.17 8.06
N PHE A 104 -0.92 -20.45 7.99
CA PHE A 104 -1.20 -19.41 6.98
C PHE A 104 -1.29 -17.99 7.58
N GLY A 105 -0.86 -17.77 8.82
CA GLY A 105 -0.99 -16.50 9.53
C GLY A 105 -0.44 -15.30 8.75
N ALA A 106 0.79 -15.40 8.25
CA ALA A 106 1.40 -14.35 7.43
C ALA A 106 0.63 -14.09 6.11
N ILE A 107 0.10 -15.12 5.45
CA ILE A 107 -0.70 -14.98 4.22
C ILE A 107 -2.03 -14.31 4.52
N PHE A 108 -2.67 -14.69 5.62
CA PHE A 108 -3.92 -14.09 6.08
C PHE A 108 -3.76 -12.60 6.39
N VAL A 109 -2.72 -12.22 7.15
CA VAL A 109 -2.42 -10.80 7.39
C VAL A 109 -2.11 -10.07 6.08
N THR A 110 -1.32 -10.68 5.19
CA THR A 110 -0.98 -10.10 3.89
C THR A 110 -2.23 -9.79 3.05
N LEU A 111 -3.31 -10.58 3.17
CA LEU A 111 -4.58 -10.31 2.49
C LEU A 111 -5.12 -8.92 2.85
N HIS A 112 -5.15 -8.63 4.15
CA HIS A 112 -5.66 -7.36 4.65
C HIS A 112 -4.70 -6.20 4.43
N ILE A 113 -3.39 -6.45 4.42
CA ILE A 113 -2.37 -5.48 4.00
C ILE A 113 -2.62 -5.10 2.53
N ASN A 114 -2.81 -6.06 1.63
CA ASN A 114 -3.03 -5.80 0.21
C ASN A 114 -4.36 -5.06 -0.03
N TYR A 115 -5.39 -5.33 0.77
CA TYR A 115 -6.67 -4.62 0.67
C TYR A 115 -6.49 -3.13 1.00
N ASN A 116 -5.83 -2.85 2.11
CA ASN A 116 -5.52 -1.47 2.49
C ASN A 116 -4.51 -0.83 1.53
N HIS A 117 -3.60 -1.59 0.93
CA HIS A 117 -2.70 -1.11 -0.10
C HIS A 117 -3.44 -0.65 -1.37
N ALA A 118 -4.38 -1.46 -1.88
CA ALA A 118 -5.22 -1.09 -3.01
C ALA A 118 -6.05 0.17 -2.68
N GLY A 119 -6.63 0.23 -1.48
CA GLY A 119 -7.38 1.39 -1.01
C GLY A 119 -6.55 2.67 -0.94
N GLN A 120 -5.38 2.65 -0.30
CA GLN A 120 -4.55 3.86 -0.19
C GLN A 120 -4.13 4.37 -1.58
N LEU A 121 -3.84 3.48 -2.54
CA LEU A 121 -3.47 3.86 -3.91
C LEU A 121 -4.65 4.48 -4.65
N LEU A 122 -5.83 3.84 -4.61
CA LEU A 122 -7.03 4.30 -5.31
C LEU A 122 -7.46 5.71 -4.85
N PHE A 123 -7.39 5.97 -3.54
CA PHE A 123 -7.82 7.26 -2.98
C PHE A 123 -6.71 8.31 -2.91
N TYR A 124 -5.45 7.97 -3.23
CA TYR A 124 -4.28 8.82 -3.01
C TYR A 124 -4.44 10.23 -3.57
N GLN A 125 -4.99 10.34 -4.79
CA GLN A 125 -5.17 11.62 -5.49
C GLN A 125 -6.03 12.64 -4.73
N HIS A 126 -6.89 12.18 -3.82
CA HIS A 126 -7.80 13.06 -3.09
C HIS A 126 -7.15 13.68 -1.85
N LEU A 127 -5.93 13.27 -1.46
CA LEU A 127 -5.18 13.93 -0.40
C LEU A 127 -4.95 15.42 -0.74
N GLN A 128 -4.68 15.73 -2.02
CA GLN A 128 -4.55 17.11 -2.49
C GLN A 128 -5.85 17.91 -2.27
N SER A 129 -7.00 17.30 -2.59
CA SER A 129 -8.29 17.98 -2.55
C SER A 129 -8.68 18.39 -1.14
N ALA A 130 -8.32 17.63 -0.10
CA ALA A 130 -8.72 17.90 1.29
C ALA A 130 -8.28 19.26 1.88
N ARG A 131 -7.52 20.08 1.15
CA ARG A 131 -7.01 21.38 1.60
C ARG A 131 -7.95 22.56 1.37
N GLY A 132 -8.85 22.47 0.38
CA GLY A 132 -9.75 23.57 0.04
C GLY A 132 -11.10 23.38 0.71
N GLN A 133 -11.34 23.99 1.88
CA GLN A 133 -12.70 24.08 2.45
C GLN A 133 -13.68 24.84 1.52
N ASP A 134 -13.17 25.51 0.49
CA ASP A 134 -13.99 26.15 -0.54
C ASP A 134 -14.40 25.14 -1.63
N GLN A 135 -15.68 24.74 -1.57
CA GLN A 135 -16.43 24.06 -2.63
C GLN A 135 -15.94 22.66 -3.05
N LEU A 136 -15.54 21.82 -2.10
CA LEU A 136 -15.50 20.38 -2.35
C LEU A 136 -16.89 19.79 -2.23
N ASP A 137 -17.25 18.96 -3.21
CA ASP A 137 -18.36 18.04 -3.08
C ASP A 137 -18.07 17.09 -1.88
N ASP A 138 -19.06 16.89 -1.01
CA ASP A 138 -18.97 16.12 0.25
C ASP A 138 -18.35 14.71 0.02
N SER A 139 -18.55 14.18 -1.18
CA SER A 139 -17.97 12.94 -1.71
C SER A 139 -16.43 12.92 -1.69
N THR A 140 -15.77 14.03 -2.02
CA THR A 140 -14.31 14.11 -2.20
C THR A 140 -13.57 14.21 -0.85
N GLN A 141 -14.16 14.87 0.14
CA GLN A 141 -13.64 14.90 1.50
C GLN A 141 -13.65 13.48 2.12
N GLY A 142 -14.71 12.70 1.83
CA GLY A 142 -14.79 11.30 2.21
C GLY A 142 -13.63 10.45 1.66
N PHE A 143 -13.18 10.71 0.43
CA PHE A 143 -12.10 9.93 -0.20
C PHE A 143 -10.72 10.20 0.40
N ALA A 144 -10.39 11.45 0.73
CA ALA A 144 -9.15 11.74 1.43
C ALA A 144 -9.08 11.01 2.78
N GLN A 145 -10.19 10.99 3.51
CA GLN A 145 -10.27 10.30 4.79
C GLN A 145 -10.21 8.77 4.63
N ARG A 146 -10.79 8.23 3.55
CA ARG A 146 -10.61 6.81 3.19
C ARG A 146 -9.15 6.48 2.90
N CYS A 147 -8.41 7.33 2.20
CA CYS A 147 -6.97 7.15 1.96
C CYS A 147 -6.19 7.06 3.29
N LYS A 148 -6.38 8.07 4.17
CA LYS A 148 -5.76 8.11 5.50
C LYS A 148 -6.11 6.87 6.34
N ARG A 149 -7.37 6.44 6.33
CA ARG A 149 -7.84 5.24 7.04
C ARG A 149 -7.15 3.98 6.53
N HIS A 150 -7.07 3.79 5.22
CA HIS A 150 -6.38 2.62 4.65
C HIS A 150 -4.88 2.62 4.98
N ALA A 151 -4.20 3.75 4.84
CA ALA A 151 -2.78 3.87 5.21
C ALA A 151 -2.55 3.58 6.71
N THR A 152 -3.44 4.05 7.57
CA THR A 152 -3.40 3.82 9.02
C THR A 152 -3.62 2.35 9.36
N ASN A 153 -4.69 1.75 8.85
CA ASN A 153 -5.01 0.34 9.07
C ASN A 153 -3.87 -0.57 8.59
N LEU A 154 -3.26 -0.25 7.46
CA LEU A 154 -2.09 -0.96 6.95
C LEU A 154 -0.90 -0.89 7.94
N CYS A 155 -0.55 0.30 8.43
CA CYS A 155 0.51 0.46 9.42
C CYS A 155 0.23 -0.42 10.64
N ASP A 156 -0.98 -0.32 11.20
CA ASP A 156 -1.38 -1.05 12.40
C ASP A 156 -1.35 -2.58 12.18
N LEU A 157 -1.76 -3.06 10.99
CA LEU A 157 -1.65 -4.47 10.60
C LEU A 157 -0.19 -4.96 10.61
N ILE A 158 0.72 -4.21 9.98
CA ILE A 158 2.14 -4.58 9.88
C ILE A 158 2.80 -4.57 11.27
N TYR A 159 2.42 -3.62 12.12
CA TYR A 159 2.89 -3.49 13.48
C TYR A 159 2.48 -4.67 14.35
N GLU A 160 1.21 -5.04 14.34
CA GLU A 160 0.71 -6.18 15.11
C GLU A 160 1.26 -7.49 14.56
N ALA A 161 1.38 -7.63 13.25
CA ALA A 161 1.96 -8.80 12.60
C ALA A 161 3.40 -9.10 13.05
N LYS A 162 4.20 -8.06 13.31
CA LYS A 162 5.58 -8.21 13.80
C LYS A 162 5.67 -8.79 15.21
N ARG A 163 4.61 -8.71 16.01
CA ARG A 163 4.61 -9.19 17.40
C ARG A 163 4.64 -10.71 17.51
N ARG A 164 4.34 -11.44 16.42
CA ARG A 164 4.31 -12.90 16.39
C ARG A 164 5.08 -13.43 15.18
N SER A 165 5.80 -14.54 15.36
CA SER A 165 6.60 -15.15 14.29
C SER A 165 5.77 -15.83 13.20
N ASP A 166 4.55 -16.24 13.51
CA ASP A 166 3.61 -16.93 12.60
C ASP A 166 2.81 -15.98 11.70
N THR A 167 2.78 -14.69 12.05
CA THR A 167 2.12 -13.63 11.28
C THR A 167 3.09 -12.63 10.66
N VAL A 168 4.38 -12.73 10.97
CA VAL A 168 5.38 -11.73 10.58
C VAL A 168 5.42 -11.52 9.06
N VAL A 169 5.35 -10.26 8.64
CA VAL A 169 5.37 -9.87 7.24
C VAL A 169 6.71 -9.23 6.92
N LEU A 170 7.61 -9.98 6.28
CA LEU A 170 8.97 -9.55 5.95
C LEU A 170 9.28 -9.62 4.46
N TYR A 171 8.31 -9.63 3.55
CA TYR A 171 8.60 -9.64 2.11
C TYR A 171 9.01 -8.23 1.61
N PRO A 172 9.86 -8.10 0.57
CA PRO A 172 10.37 -6.81 0.09
C PRO A 172 9.28 -5.76 -0.21
N LEU A 173 8.18 -6.20 -0.84
CA LEU A 173 7.06 -5.32 -1.19
C LEU A 173 6.42 -4.66 0.06
N ALA A 174 6.50 -5.26 1.24
CA ALA A 174 5.96 -4.66 2.47
C ALA A 174 6.69 -3.36 2.82
N GLY A 175 8.00 -3.27 2.56
CA GLY A 175 8.78 -2.05 2.77
C GLY A 175 8.30 -0.89 1.90
N HIS A 176 8.02 -1.15 0.62
CA HIS A 176 7.47 -0.14 -0.29
C HIS A 176 6.05 0.26 0.08
N ILE A 177 5.19 -0.72 0.41
CA ILE A 177 3.83 -0.42 0.84
C ILE A 177 3.83 0.49 2.09
N LEU A 178 4.76 0.25 3.02
CA LEU A 178 4.95 1.07 4.22
C LEU A 178 5.54 2.45 3.90
N CYS A 179 6.42 2.54 2.91
CA CYS A 179 6.92 3.82 2.37
C CYS A 179 5.76 4.66 1.81
N LEU A 180 4.86 4.06 1.02
CA LEU A 180 3.69 4.77 0.51
C LEU A 180 2.77 5.24 1.64
N ALA A 181 2.48 4.38 2.62
CA ALA A 181 1.69 4.79 3.78
C ALA A 181 2.36 5.93 4.57
N SER A 182 3.70 5.93 4.66
CA SER A 182 4.45 7.03 5.29
C SER A 182 4.24 8.35 4.56
N THR A 183 4.10 8.38 3.23
CA THR A 183 3.75 9.63 2.54
C THR A 183 2.38 10.17 2.94
N VAL A 184 1.40 9.30 3.22
CA VAL A 184 0.08 9.69 3.74
C VAL A 184 0.17 10.20 5.17
N GLN A 185 1.07 9.64 5.98
CA GLN A 185 1.34 10.16 7.33
C GLN A 185 2.06 11.52 7.27
N ILE A 186 3.00 11.74 6.34
CA ILE A 186 3.61 13.06 6.09
C ILE A 186 2.54 14.07 5.67
N HIS A 187 1.59 13.68 4.81
CA HIS A 187 0.45 14.53 4.48
C HIS A 187 -0.31 14.97 5.73
N THR A 188 -0.62 14.00 6.58
CA THR A 188 -1.41 14.23 7.78
C THR A 188 -0.65 15.08 8.81
N LEU A 189 0.65 14.87 8.94
CA LEU A 189 1.54 15.69 9.78
C LEU A 189 1.59 17.15 9.31
N LEU A 190 1.70 17.38 8.00
CA LEU A 190 1.89 18.72 7.43
C LEU A 190 0.59 19.51 7.23
N PHE A 191 -0.54 18.81 7.05
CA PHE A 191 -1.82 19.41 6.64
C PHE A 191 -3.02 18.94 7.48
N GLY A 192 -2.79 18.17 8.54
CA GLY A 192 -3.81 17.88 9.53
C GLY A 192 -4.25 19.14 10.27
N PHE A 193 -5.48 19.13 10.79
CA PHE A 193 -6.03 20.23 11.57
C PHE A 193 -6.17 19.91 13.05
N GLU A 194 -6.23 18.62 13.40
CA GLU A 194 -6.40 18.14 14.77
C GLU A 194 -5.04 17.73 15.34
N ASP A 195 -4.66 18.28 16.49
CA ASP A 195 -3.36 18.01 17.14
C ASP A 195 -3.17 16.51 17.43
N ASP A 196 -4.24 15.81 17.82
CA ASP A 196 -4.22 14.35 18.05
C ASP A 196 -3.94 13.57 16.76
N GLU A 197 -4.49 14.01 15.63
CA GLU A 197 -4.26 13.40 14.32
C GLU A 197 -2.80 13.60 13.88
N ILE A 198 -2.26 14.80 14.08
CA ILE A 198 -0.88 15.18 13.78
C ILE A 198 0.10 14.36 14.64
N LEU A 199 -0.14 14.29 15.95
CA LEU A 199 0.68 13.50 16.86
C LEU A 199 0.67 12.02 16.49
N ALA A 200 -0.50 11.47 16.20
CA ALA A 200 -0.63 10.08 15.80
C ALA A 200 0.07 9.79 14.45
N ALA A 201 0.06 10.75 13.51
CA ALA A 201 0.81 10.64 12.26
C ALA A 201 2.33 10.65 12.49
N LYS A 202 2.82 11.51 13.39
CA LYS A 202 4.23 11.55 13.80
C LYS A 202 4.70 10.22 14.38
N THR A 203 3.99 9.68 15.37
CA THR A 203 4.33 8.39 15.98
C THR A 203 4.31 7.25 14.95
N ARG A 204 3.37 7.27 13.98
CA ARG A 204 3.35 6.28 12.90
C ARG A 204 4.52 6.44 11.94
N LEU A 205 4.99 7.65 11.66
CA LEU A 205 6.18 7.87 10.82
C LEU A 205 7.43 7.29 11.46
N GLU A 206 7.65 7.56 12.74
CA GLU A 206 8.77 7.01 13.52
C GLU A 206 8.77 5.48 13.45
N ARG A 207 7.62 4.87 13.77
CA ARG A 207 7.49 3.41 13.77
C ARG A 207 7.59 2.80 12.37
N ASN A 208 7.06 3.46 11.33
CA ASN A 208 7.26 3.03 9.94
C ASN A 208 8.74 3.03 9.56
N PHE A 209 9.48 4.07 9.95
CA PHE A 209 10.89 4.19 9.64
C PHE A 209 11.72 3.07 10.30
N GLU A 210 11.46 2.79 11.57
CA GLU A 210 12.07 1.65 12.29
C GLU A 210 11.77 0.32 11.59
N MET A 211 10.54 0.14 11.15
CA MET A 211 10.11 -1.07 10.44
C MET A 211 10.84 -1.26 9.12
N ILE A 212 10.83 -0.24 8.24
CA ILE A 212 11.52 -0.28 6.94
C ILE A 212 13.02 -0.52 7.16
N SER A 213 13.63 0.19 8.11
CA SER A 213 15.05 0.03 8.45
C SER A 213 15.36 -1.39 8.94
N SER A 214 14.49 -1.98 9.77
CA SER A 214 14.67 -3.37 10.21
C SER A 214 14.57 -4.38 9.05
N MET A 215 13.74 -4.10 8.04
CA MET A 215 13.60 -4.93 6.85
C MET A 215 14.83 -4.84 5.92
N ASN A 216 15.65 -3.78 5.99
CA ASN A 216 16.91 -3.66 5.22
C ASN A 216 17.91 -4.77 5.56
N ASN A 217 17.87 -5.28 6.78
CA ASN A 217 18.76 -6.38 7.21
C ASN A 217 18.51 -7.68 6.42
N TYR A 218 17.31 -7.85 5.87
CA TYR A 218 16.91 -9.03 5.11
C TYR A 218 16.91 -8.76 3.61
N TRP A 219 16.50 -7.56 3.20
CA TRP A 219 16.34 -7.19 1.80
C TRP A 219 17.05 -5.87 1.54
N PRO A 220 18.29 -5.89 1.02
CA PRO A 220 19.06 -4.69 0.77
C PRO A 220 18.28 -3.67 -0.05
N MET A 221 17.46 -4.09 -1.04
CA MET A 221 16.64 -3.23 -1.89
C MET A 221 15.69 -2.27 -1.13
N ASN A 222 15.34 -2.55 0.12
CA ASN A 222 14.51 -1.67 0.94
C ASN A 222 15.17 -0.31 1.25
N HIS A 223 16.51 -0.16 1.09
CA HIS A 223 17.16 1.15 1.18
C HIS A 223 16.58 2.17 0.19
N MET A 224 16.08 1.69 -0.96
CA MET A 224 15.39 2.53 -1.95
C MET A 224 14.11 3.12 -1.38
N SER A 225 13.39 2.41 -0.50
CA SER A 225 12.17 2.92 0.14
C SER A 225 12.47 4.09 1.08
N ILE A 226 13.60 4.05 1.80
CA ILE A 226 14.05 5.16 2.65
C ILE A 226 14.44 6.36 1.80
N SER A 227 15.28 6.14 0.77
CA SER A 227 15.69 7.19 -0.16
C SER A 227 14.47 7.89 -0.77
N ARG A 228 13.51 7.12 -1.27
CA ARG A 228 12.26 7.65 -1.84
C ARG A 228 11.49 8.51 -0.84
N LEU A 229 11.35 8.05 0.41
CA LEU A 229 10.66 8.83 1.44
C LEU A 229 11.35 10.18 1.70
N GLN A 230 12.69 10.23 1.67
CA GLN A 230 13.44 11.48 1.78
C GLN A 230 13.18 12.43 0.60
N HIS A 231 13.21 11.92 -0.64
CA HIS A 231 12.88 12.71 -1.83
C HIS A 231 11.45 13.27 -1.75
N PHE A 232 10.50 12.47 -1.26
CA PHE A 232 9.12 12.90 -1.05
C PHE A 232 9.00 13.97 0.04
N HIS A 233 9.64 13.76 1.18
CA HIS A 233 9.68 14.74 2.27
C HIS A 233 10.29 16.07 1.81
N ASN A 234 11.43 16.03 1.11
CA ASN A 234 12.07 17.20 0.54
C ASN A 234 11.15 17.93 -0.45
N ALA A 235 10.43 17.19 -1.30
CA ALA A 235 9.43 17.78 -2.19
C ALA A 235 8.30 18.48 -1.40
N CYS A 236 7.85 17.90 -0.28
CA CYS A 236 6.85 18.51 0.61
C CYS A 236 7.36 19.80 1.27
N LEU A 237 8.63 19.85 1.67
CA LEU A 237 9.26 21.05 2.23
C LEU A 237 9.42 22.17 1.19
N ARG A 238 9.78 21.82 -0.05
CA ARG A 238 10.03 22.77 -1.15
C ARG A 238 8.75 23.32 -1.77
N SER A 239 7.77 22.46 -2.01
CA SER A 239 6.46 22.84 -2.52
C SER A 239 5.38 22.12 -1.70
N LYS A 240 4.92 22.81 -0.66
CA LYS A 240 3.80 22.33 0.15
C LYS A 240 2.59 22.07 -0.73
N ASP A 241 2.32 22.91 -1.73
CA ASP A 241 1.11 22.84 -2.57
C ASP A 241 1.18 21.84 -3.72
N ASP A 242 2.37 21.55 -4.28
CA ASP A 242 2.49 20.63 -5.40
C ASP A 242 2.82 19.19 -5.01
N SER A 243 3.46 18.95 -3.86
CA SER A 243 3.97 17.63 -3.42
C SER A 243 2.95 16.47 -3.52
N PHE A 244 1.69 16.71 -3.18
CA PHE A 244 0.61 15.72 -3.19
C PHE A 244 -0.25 15.72 -4.44
N ARG A 245 0.10 16.53 -5.44
CA ARG A 245 -0.50 16.43 -6.78
C ARG A 245 -0.15 15.08 -7.36
N LEU A 246 -1.16 14.34 -7.81
CA LEU A 246 -0.97 13.12 -8.57
C LEU A 246 -0.51 13.46 -10.00
N ASP A 247 0.74 13.91 -10.12
CA ASP A 247 1.39 14.19 -11.39
C ASP A 247 2.26 13.01 -11.85
N ALA A 248 2.93 13.15 -13.00
CA ALA A 248 3.76 12.08 -13.55
C ALA A 248 4.91 11.66 -12.63
N TRP A 249 5.45 12.59 -11.82
CA TRP A 249 6.49 12.27 -10.83
C TRP A 249 5.89 11.45 -9.69
N MET A 250 4.75 11.89 -9.15
CA MET A 250 4.10 11.22 -8.04
C MET A 250 3.53 9.84 -8.40
N LEU A 251 3.04 9.67 -9.63
CA LEU A 251 2.62 8.37 -10.11
C LEU A 251 3.79 7.39 -10.26
N ARG A 252 4.95 7.85 -10.75
CA ARG A 252 6.19 7.04 -10.74
C ARG A 252 6.61 6.71 -9.30
N PHE A 253 6.33 7.60 -8.36
CA PHE A 253 6.50 7.37 -6.92
C PHE A 253 5.58 6.29 -6.36
N LEU A 254 4.30 6.27 -6.73
CA LEU A 254 3.39 5.24 -6.25
C LEU A 254 3.72 3.86 -6.85
N LEU A 255 4.07 3.83 -8.13
CA LEU A 255 4.15 2.60 -8.92
C LEU A 255 5.56 1.98 -9.01
N GLY A 256 6.61 2.79 -8.86
CA GLY A 256 7.99 2.35 -9.05
C GLY A 256 8.57 1.60 -7.86
N PHE A 257 8.19 0.33 -7.64
CA PHE A 257 8.66 -0.47 -6.49
C PHE A 257 10.20 -0.52 -6.30
N THR A 258 10.97 -0.59 -7.39
CA THR A 258 12.44 -0.76 -7.36
C THR A 258 13.20 0.35 -8.06
N GLN A 259 12.50 1.36 -8.58
CA GLN A 259 13.10 2.40 -9.38
C GLN A 259 13.66 3.50 -8.49
N ASP A 260 14.84 4.02 -8.84
CA ASP A 260 15.33 5.23 -8.21
C ASP A 260 14.46 6.41 -8.66
N ILE A 261 14.17 7.32 -7.73
CA ILE A 261 13.40 8.53 -8.01
C ILE A 261 14.31 9.71 -7.76
N LYS A 262 14.52 10.48 -8.83
CA LYS A 262 15.20 11.77 -8.75
C LYS A 262 14.29 12.78 -8.03
N ASP A 263 14.92 13.74 -7.38
CA ASP A 263 14.25 14.93 -6.85
C ASP A 263 13.33 15.54 -7.91
N ARG A 264 12.13 15.94 -7.46
CA ARG A 264 11.07 16.45 -8.33
C ARG A 264 11.52 17.61 -9.23
N ASP A 265 12.44 18.44 -8.74
CA ASP A 265 12.96 19.64 -9.43
C ASP A 265 14.49 19.61 -9.58
N ALA A 266 15.07 18.52 -10.09
CA ALA A 266 16.52 18.30 -10.23
C ALA A 266 17.28 19.30 -11.15
N ILE A 267 16.71 20.47 -11.49
CA ILE A 267 17.38 21.54 -12.24
C ILE A 267 18.17 22.49 -11.32
N TRP A 268 18.02 22.45 -9.98
CA TRP A 268 18.89 23.22 -9.08
C TRP A 268 20.08 22.41 -8.55
N THR A 269 21.13 22.42 -9.39
CA THR A 269 22.59 22.33 -9.13
C THR A 269 23.11 21.42 -8.01
N TYR A 270 23.78 20.36 -8.46
CA TYR A 270 25.14 19.96 -8.05
C TYR A 270 25.81 20.88 -7.01
N GLY A 271 25.85 20.42 -5.76
CA GLY A 271 26.47 21.09 -4.62
C GLY A 271 26.74 20.10 -3.49
N HIS A 272 27.78 19.30 -3.68
CA HIS A 272 28.47 18.37 -2.75
C HIS A 272 28.12 18.33 -1.25
N ARG A 273 28.14 17.06 -0.74
CA ARG A 273 28.15 16.51 0.64
C ARG A 273 26.75 16.09 1.13
N ALA A 274 26.45 14.85 1.51
CA ALA A 274 27.30 13.74 1.93
C ALA A 274 26.61 12.39 1.61
N LEU A 275 27.40 11.43 1.11
CA LEU A 275 27.07 10.01 1.12
C LEU A 275 27.73 9.30 2.33
N ASP A 276 28.17 10.07 3.31
CA ASP A 276 28.68 9.59 4.58
C ASP A 276 27.83 10.26 5.68
N ASP A 277 27.37 9.47 6.64
CA ASP A 277 26.52 9.77 7.80
C ASP A 277 24.99 9.61 7.60
N PHE A 278 24.50 8.48 8.11
CA PHE A 278 23.10 8.17 8.42
C PHE A 278 22.59 9.02 9.62
N ASP A 279 22.67 10.36 9.53
CA ASP A 279 22.14 11.28 10.56
C ASP A 279 21.23 12.44 10.08
N PRO A 280 20.38 12.35 9.02
CA PRO A 280 19.41 13.42 8.70
C PRO A 280 18.00 13.21 9.30
N LEU A 281 17.76 12.17 10.10
CA LEU A 281 16.40 11.85 10.59
C LEU A 281 15.93 12.70 11.76
N ARG A 282 16.86 13.32 12.48
CA ARG A 282 16.54 14.20 13.61
C ARG A 282 15.81 15.45 13.15
N ASP A 283 16.23 16.00 12.01
CA ASP A 283 15.60 17.16 11.38
C ASP A 283 14.19 16.84 10.82
N LEU A 284 13.87 15.56 10.59
CA LEU A 284 12.57 15.11 10.05
C LEU A 284 11.46 15.08 11.12
N LEU A 285 11.83 15.10 12.41
CA LEU A 285 10.93 14.98 13.56
C LEU A 285 10.95 16.21 14.48
N ASP A 286 11.83 17.19 14.23
CA ASP A 286 11.95 18.42 15.03
C ASP A 286 11.07 19.59 14.51
N ILE A 287 9.97 19.27 13.82
CA ILE A 287 8.86 20.20 13.51
C ILE A 287 7.69 19.95 14.46
#